data_AF-A0A6L2NVN7-F1
#
_entry.id   AF-A0A6L2NVN7-F1
#
_cell.length_a   1.000
_cell.length_b   1.000
_cell.length_c   1.000
_cell.angle_alpha   90.00
_cell.angle_beta   90.00
_cell.angle_gamma   90.00
#
_symmetry.space_group_name_H-M   'P 1'
#
loop_
_entity.id
_entity.type
_entity.pdbx_description
1 polymer ?
#
loop_
_entity_poly.entity_id
_entity_poly.type
_entity_poly.pdbx_seq_one_letter_code
_entity_poly.pdbx_strand_id
1 'polypeptide(L)'
;TLFTDGSSCVDGSGAGLILTSPEGTEFTYALRFQFAASNNEAEYEALIDGLRIAAHIGVQNVHVSVDSKLVANQVLGTYVAIEENMIKHLEKVKSLVSGFTNFSISQVPRGKNKKAYALSKIASTSFAHLSKQVLVEILIEKSIKEKEATTVVEEDGPTWMTLIMEYLKEGTLPSDRKEARNLRIKARQYELLEGVLYRRSFLTPWLRCVGPLQAEYVIREIHEGSCSMHAGPRMPTYRTAAVDVVYNDEELRLNLDLLDERRERVANREAKAKLKMTKYYNARVRGVTFRPGDFVYRSNDASHAVDGGKLGPKWEGPYEVTEALGDGAYKLRSTDETVLPRTWNITNLKRCYL
;
A
#
# COMPACT_ATOMS: atom_id res chain seq x y z
N THR A 1 -14.04 2.81 -10.00
CA THR A 1 -13.17 3.44 -11.02
C THR A 1 -11.73 3.12 -10.72
N LEU A 2 -10.94 2.80 -11.74
CA LEU A 2 -9.52 2.51 -11.65
C LEU A 2 -8.73 3.62 -12.36
N PHE A 3 -7.77 4.23 -11.68
CA PHE A 3 -6.78 5.13 -12.27
C PHE A 3 -5.44 4.42 -12.32
N THR A 4 -4.75 4.50 -13.46
CA THR A 4 -3.42 3.87 -13.62
C THR A 4 -2.45 4.86 -14.23
N ASP A 5 -1.17 4.74 -13.87
CA ASP A 5 -0.06 5.47 -14.45
C ASP A 5 1.22 4.62 -14.36
N GLY A 6 1.95 4.52 -15.46
CA GLY A 6 3.26 3.87 -15.54
C GLY A 6 4.40 4.88 -15.64
N SER A 7 5.49 4.64 -14.92
CA SER A 7 6.70 5.47 -14.98
C SER A 7 7.93 4.61 -15.19
N SER A 8 8.76 5.00 -16.15
CA SER A 8 10.11 4.46 -16.33
C SER A 8 11.14 5.59 -16.29
N CYS A 9 12.23 5.39 -15.55
CA CYS A 9 13.36 6.31 -15.44
C CYS A 9 14.68 5.55 -15.24
N VAL A 10 15.79 6.30 -15.15
CA VAL A 10 17.14 5.73 -14.95
C VAL A 10 17.26 4.87 -13.69
N ASP A 11 16.52 5.21 -12.63
CA ASP A 11 16.51 4.46 -11.37
C ASP A 11 15.66 3.19 -11.45
N GLY A 12 14.87 3.01 -12.53
CA GLY A 12 14.03 1.87 -12.81
C GLY A 12 12.59 2.24 -13.15
N SER A 13 11.68 1.28 -13.06
CA SER A 13 10.29 1.44 -13.48
C SER A 13 9.29 1.01 -12.41
N GLY A 14 8.06 1.50 -12.53
CA GLY A 14 6.98 1.20 -11.61
C GLY A 14 5.64 1.77 -12.05
N ALA A 15 4.61 1.44 -11.28
CA ALA A 15 3.23 1.85 -11.55
C ALA A 15 2.56 2.43 -10.30
N GLY A 16 1.60 3.31 -10.55
CA GLY A 16 0.72 3.88 -9.54
C GLY A 16 -0.73 3.58 -9.90
N LEU A 17 -1.48 3.05 -8.93
CA LEU A 17 -2.87 2.62 -9.14
C LEU A 17 -3.77 3.20 -8.05
N ILE A 18 -4.99 3.57 -8.44
CA ILE A 18 -6.02 4.01 -7.50
C ILE A 18 -7.34 3.38 -7.88
N LEU A 19 -7.89 2.59 -6.97
CA LEU A 19 -9.23 2.04 -7.07
C LEU A 19 -10.17 2.85 -6.17
N THR A 20 -11.16 3.49 -6.79
CA THR A 20 -12.21 4.23 -6.08
C THR A 20 -13.51 3.45 -6.15
N SER A 21 -14.10 3.12 -5.00
CA SER A 21 -15.42 2.50 -4.91
C SER A 21 -16.54 3.49 -5.25
N PRO A 22 -17.76 3.03 -5.58
CA PRO A 22 -18.92 3.91 -5.80
C PRO A 22 -19.22 4.82 -4.59
N GLU A 23 -18.91 4.37 -3.38
CA GLU A 23 -19.09 5.09 -2.12
C GLU A 23 -17.98 6.12 -1.85
N GLY A 24 -16.97 6.19 -2.73
CA GLY A 24 -15.85 7.14 -2.64
C GLY A 24 -14.65 6.63 -1.83
N THR A 25 -14.64 5.35 -1.43
CA THR A 25 -13.47 4.78 -0.74
C THR A 25 -12.33 4.58 -1.74
N GLU A 26 -11.15 5.14 -1.45
CA GLU A 26 -9.95 5.03 -2.29
C GLU A 26 -8.96 3.98 -1.75
N PHE A 27 -8.53 3.07 -2.61
CA PHE A 27 -7.44 2.12 -2.40
C PHE A 27 -6.28 2.51 -3.31
N THR A 28 -5.11 2.79 -2.73
CA THR A 28 -3.93 3.26 -3.46
C THR A 28 -2.82 2.23 -3.46
N TYR A 29 -2.24 1.96 -4.62
CA TYR A 29 -1.14 1.00 -4.79
C TYR A 29 0.04 1.67 -5.50
N ALA A 30 1.24 1.36 -5.04
CA ALA A 30 2.49 1.68 -5.72
C ALA A 30 3.22 0.37 -5.99
N LEU A 31 3.55 0.10 -7.25
CA LEU A 31 4.14 -1.15 -7.70
C LEU A 31 5.53 -0.90 -8.25
N ARG A 32 6.54 -1.60 -7.72
CA ARG A 32 7.92 -1.52 -8.22
C ARG A 32 8.16 -2.67 -9.19
N PHE A 33 8.66 -2.35 -10.39
CA PHE A 33 9.09 -3.36 -11.34
C PHE A 33 10.60 -3.63 -11.14
N GLN A 34 10.98 -4.90 -10.94
CA GLN A 34 12.39 -5.32 -10.91
C GLN A 34 12.94 -5.64 -12.31
N PHE A 35 12.14 -5.43 -13.35
CA PHE A 35 12.55 -5.52 -14.74
C PHE A 35 12.65 -4.13 -15.39
N ALA A 36 13.44 -4.06 -16.46
CA ALA A 36 13.47 -2.88 -17.31
C ALA A 36 12.20 -2.83 -18.19
N ALA A 37 11.53 -1.68 -18.17
CA ALA A 37 10.38 -1.38 -19.01
C ALA A 37 10.58 -0.03 -19.71
N SER A 38 10.17 0.08 -20.97
CA SER A 38 9.99 1.40 -21.60
C SER A 38 8.84 2.16 -20.92
N ASN A 39 8.68 3.47 -21.22
CA ASN A 39 7.54 4.21 -20.66
C ASN A 39 6.20 3.60 -21.11
N ASN A 40 6.09 3.20 -22.38
CA ASN A 40 4.87 2.58 -22.89
C ASN A 40 4.63 1.20 -22.27
N GLU A 41 5.69 0.40 -22.09
CA GLU A 41 5.59 -0.88 -21.38
C GLU A 41 5.13 -0.66 -19.93
N ALA A 42 5.68 0.33 -19.22
CA ALA A 42 5.29 0.61 -17.83
C ALA A 42 3.81 1.02 -17.70
N GLU A 43 3.28 1.79 -18.68
CA GLU A 43 1.86 2.15 -18.72
C GLU A 43 0.96 0.93 -18.96
N TYR A 44 1.41 0.01 -19.81
CA TYR A 44 0.71 -1.26 -20.04
C TYR A 44 0.75 -2.18 -18.84
N GLU A 45 1.90 -2.31 -18.18
CA GLU A 45 2.03 -3.08 -16.93
C GLU A 45 1.14 -2.48 -15.84
N ALA A 46 1.13 -1.16 -15.66
CA ALA A 46 0.23 -0.48 -14.73
C ALA A 46 -1.25 -0.82 -15.00
N LEU A 47 -1.67 -0.81 -16.27
CA LEU A 47 -3.03 -1.19 -16.64
C LEU A 47 -3.33 -2.66 -16.32
N ILE A 48 -2.41 -3.56 -16.68
CA ILE A 48 -2.57 -5.01 -16.46
C ILE A 48 -2.69 -5.32 -14.97
N ASP A 49 -1.79 -4.79 -14.14
CA ASP A 49 -1.81 -5.01 -12.70
C ASP A 49 -3.05 -4.38 -12.05
N GLY A 50 -3.45 -3.19 -12.49
CA GLY A 50 -4.69 -2.56 -12.03
C GLY A 50 -5.93 -3.41 -12.32
N LEU A 51 -5.99 -4.02 -13.50
CA LEU A 51 -7.08 -4.94 -13.86
C LEU A 51 -7.03 -6.25 -13.07
N ARG A 52 -5.85 -6.82 -12.84
CA ARG A 52 -5.67 -8.01 -12.00
C ARG A 52 -6.14 -7.79 -10.57
N ILE A 53 -5.72 -6.68 -9.96
CA ILE A 53 -6.13 -6.32 -8.61
C ILE A 53 -7.65 -6.14 -8.57
N ALA A 54 -8.23 -5.42 -9.54
CA ALA A 54 -9.67 -5.22 -9.62
C ALA A 54 -10.45 -6.54 -9.74
N ALA A 55 -9.97 -7.48 -10.56
CA ALA A 55 -10.55 -8.81 -10.69
C ALA A 55 -10.43 -9.60 -9.37
N HIS A 56 -9.25 -9.57 -8.74
CA HIS A 56 -8.98 -10.32 -7.50
C HIS A 56 -9.86 -9.87 -6.32
N ILE A 57 -10.21 -8.58 -6.25
CA ILE A 57 -11.13 -8.05 -5.23
C ILE A 57 -12.62 -8.21 -5.62
N GLY A 58 -12.92 -8.89 -6.73
CA GLY A 58 -14.29 -9.21 -7.16
C GLY A 58 -15.05 -8.08 -7.85
N VAL A 59 -14.36 -7.08 -8.44
CA VAL A 59 -15.05 -6.01 -9.19
C VAL A 59 -15.64 -6.59 -10.48
N GLN A 60 -16.95 -6.41 -10.68
CA GLN A 60 -17.64 -6.81 -11.90
C GLN A 60 -17.72 -5.70 -12.96
N ASN A 61 -17.76 -4.43 -12.51
CA ASN A 61 -17.92 -3.27 -13.37
C ASN A 61 -16.77 -2.29 -13.16
N VAL A 62 -15.93 -2.11 -14.17
CA VAL A 62 -14.73 -1.27 -14.06
C VAL A 62 -14.73 -0.17 -15.13
N HIS A 63 -14.58 1.07 -14.67
CA HIS A 63 -14.18 2.20 -15.51
C HIS A 63 -12.71 2.49 -15.27
N VAL A 64 -11.90 2.43 -16.31
CA VAL A 64 -10.46 2.72 -16.26
C VAL A 64 -10.19 4.12 -16.80
N SER A 65 -9.40 4.90 -16.07
CA SER A 65 -8.92 6.21 -16.45
C SER A 65 -7.40 6.18 -16.56
N VAL A 66 -6.90 6.38 -17.78
CA VAL A 66 -5.45 6.44 -18.08
C VAL A 66 -5.14 7.79 -18.70
N ASP A 67 -3.97 8.36 -18.46
CA ASP A 67 -3.53 9.58 -19.15
C ASP A 67 -2.72 9.30 -20.43
N SER A 68 -2.22 8.08 -20.58
CA SER A 68 -1.61 7.58 -21.82
C SER A 68 -2.63 7.46 -22.95
N LYS A 69 -2.55 8.41 -23.89
CA LYS A 69 -3.37 8.41 -25.12
C LYS A 69 -3.14 7.16 -25.97
N LEU A 70 -1.91 6.63 -26.00
CA LEU A 70 -1.58 5.43 -26.77
C LEU A 70 -2.32 4.21 -26.22
N VAL A 71 -2.21 3.97 -24.91
CA VAL A 71 -2.83 2.81 -24.25
C VAL A 71 -4.35 2.88 -24.38
N ALA A 72 -4.97 4.02 -24.08
CA ALA A 72 -6.42 4.19 -24.20
C ALA A 72 -6.92 3.84 -25.61
N ASN A 73 -6.26 4.37 -26.65
CA ASN A 73 -6.70 4.18 -28.03
C ASN A 73 -6.41 2.78 -28.58
N GLN A 74 -5.32 2.13 -28.16
CA GLN A 74 -5.05 0.75 -28.55
C GLN A 74 -6.04 -0.23 -27.91
N VAL A 75 -6.42 0.00 -26.64
CA VAL A 75 -7.44 -0.81 -25.96
C VAL A 75 -8.83 -0.59 -26.55
N LEU A 76 -9.17 0.66 -26.93
CA LEU A 76 -10.41 0.98 -27.64
C LEU A 76 -10.43 0.50 -29.11
N GLY A 77 -9.31 0.00 -29.63
CA GLY A 77 -9.20 -0.47 -31.01
C GLY A 77 -9.12 0.64 -32.06
N THR A 78 -8.97 1.91 -31.65
CA THR A 78 -8.77 3.03 -32.58
C THR A 78 -7.33 3.11 -33.09
N TYR A 79 -6.36 2.63 -32.30
CA TYR A 79 -4.96 2.47 -32.70
C TYR A 79 -4.57 0.99 -32.79
N VAL A 80 -3.63 0.68 -33.68
CA VAL A 80 -3.07 -0.67 -33.85
C VAL A 80 -1.73 -0.78 -33.11
N ALA A 81 -1.53 -1.88 -32.39
CA ALA A 81 -0.22 -2.23 -31.84
C ALA A 81 0.61 -2.95 -32.92
N ILE A 82 1.83 -2.48 -33.15
CA ILE A 82 2.70 -2.98 -34.24
C ILE A 82 3.81 -3.88 -33.68
N GLU A 83 4.48 -3.44 -32.61
CA GLU A 83 5.58 -4.17 -32.01
C GLU A 83 5.08 -5.43 -31.28
N GLU A 84 5.79 -6.55 -31.41
CA GLU A 84 5.41 -7.84 -30.83
C GLU A 84 5.14 -7.76 -29.32
N ASN A 85 5.95 -7.00 -28.58
CA ASN A 85 5.74 -6.78 -27.14
C ASN A 85 4.42 -6.03 -26.87
N MET A 86 4.13 -4.98 -27.64
CA MET A 86 2.90 -4.18 -27.46
C MET A 86 1.65 -4.99 -27.85
N ILE A 87 1.77 -5.85 -28.86
CA ILE A 87 0.70 -6.80 -29.23
C ILE A 87 0.42 -7.74 -28.04
N LYS A 88 1.45 -8.33 -27.44
CA LYS A 88 1.31 -9.21 -26.26
C LYS A 88 0.67 -8.50 -25.07
N HIS A 89 1.05 -7.25 -24.80
CA HIS A 89 0.40 -6.47 -23.74
C HIS A 89 -1.09 -6.21 -24.05
N LEU A 90 -1.39 -5.83 -25.29
CA LEU A 90 -2.77 -5.57 -25.70
C LEU A 90 -3.64 -6.84 -25.63
N GLU A 91 -3.11 -7.99 -26.03
CA GLU A 91 -3.77 -9.31 -25.88
C GLU A 91 -4.03 -9.64 -24.41
N LYS A 92 -3.05 -9.43 -23.53
CA LYS A 92 -3.21 -9.68 -22.09
C LYS A 92 -4.29 -8.77 -21.49
N VAL A 93 -4.32 -7.48 -21.86
CA VAL A 93 -5.38 -6.56 -21.43
C VAL A 93 -6.74 -7.05 -21.92
N LYS A 94 -6.88 -7.42 -23.20
CA LYS A 94 -8.15 -7.93 -23.75
C LYS A 94 -8.63 -9.20 -23.04
N SER A 95 -7.71 -10.10 -22.72
CA SER A 95 -7.99 -11.31 -21.94
C SER A 95 -8.55 -10.95 -20.55
N LEU A 96 -7.88 -10.06 -19.81
CA LEU A 96 -8.36 -9.61 -18.49
C LEU A 96 -9.71 -8.88 -18.56
N VAL A 97 -9.90 -8.04 -19.58
CA VAL A 97 -11.14 -7.29 -19.80
C VAL A 97 -12.32 -8.25 -19.99
N SER A 98 -12.13 -9.42 -20.60
CA SER A 98 -13.18 -10.42 -20.79
C SER A 98 -13.76 -10.98 -19.48
N GLY A 99 -13.03 -10.85 -18.36
CA GLY A 99 -13.48 -11.26 -17.04
C GLY A 99 -14.43 -10.28 -16.35
N PHE A 100 -14.59 -9.06 -16.87
CA PHE A 100 -15.50 -8.06 -16.31
C PHE A 100 -16.85 -8.06 -17.02
N THR A 101 -17.94 -7.87 -16.26
CA THR A 101 -19.30 -7.74 -16.82
C THR A 101 -19.43 -6.46 -17.63
N ASN A 102 -18.93 -5.34 -17.10
CA ASN A 102 -18.85 -4.08 -17.84
C ASN A 102 -17.44 -3.49 -17.72
N PHE A 103 -16.86 -3.18 -18.87
CA PHE A 103 -15.57 -2.51 -18.99
C PHE A 103 -15.71 -1.24 -19.81
N SER A 104 -15.07 -0.17 -19.35
CA SER A 104 -14.86 1.03 -20.15
C SER A 104 -13.51 1.64 -19.82
N ILE A 105 -12.87 2.25 -20.80
CA ILE A 105 -11.61 2.97 -20.62
C ILE A 105 -11.73 4.36 -21.22
N SER A 106 -11.20 5.36 -20.54
CA SER A 106 -11.14 6.73 -21.03
C SER A 106 -9.77 7.35 -20.83
N GLN A 107 -9.41 8.22 -21.78
CA GLN A 107 -8.22 9.05 -21.65
C GLN A 107 -8.55 10.27 -20.80
N VAL A 108 -7.78 10.52 -19.75
CA VAL A 108 -7.92 11.69 -18.88
C VAL A 108 -6.72 12.62 -19.02
N PRO A 109 -6.90 13.95 -18.88
CA PRO A 109 -5.77 14.85 -18.79
C PRO A 109 -4.87 14.50 -17.61
N ARG A 110 -3.55 14.60 -17.78
CA ARG A 110 -2.56 14.35 -16.72
C ARG A 110 -2.83 15.11 -15.42
N GLY A 111 -3.41 16.31 -15.53
CA GLY A 111 -3.85 17.11 -14.37
C GLY A 111 -4.90 16.43 -13.49
N LYS A 112 -5.68 15.48 -14.03
CA LYS A 112 -6.66 14.65 -13.31
C LYS A 112 -6.07 13.32 -12.82
N ASN A 113 -4.94 12.87 -13.37
CA ASN A 113 -4.25 11.62 -12.97
C ASN A 113 -3.09 11.84 -12.00
N LYS A 114 -3.00 13.02 -11.36
CA LYS A 114 -1.85 13.44 -10.54
C LYS A 114 -1.48 12.46 -9.42
N LYS A 115 -2.47 11.83 -8.78
CA LYS A 115 -2.24 10.91 -7.67
C LYS A 115 -1.58 9.60 -8.16
N ALA A 116 -2.10 8.98 -9.23
CA ALA A 116 -1.51 7.78 -9.82
C ALA A 116 -0.09 8.08 -10.35
N TYR A 117 0.09 9.23 -11.00
CA TYR A 117 1.41 9.70 -11.44
C TYR A 117 2.42 9.89 -10.30
N ALA A 118 1.99 10.42 -9.15
CA ALA A 118 2.87 10.54 -7.98
C ALA A 118 3.28 9.16 -7.45
N LEU A 119 2.34 8.21 -7.39
CA LEU A 119 2.60 6.83 -6.95
C LEU A 119 3.58 6.11 -7.89
N SER A 120 3.39 6.24 -9.21
CA SER A 120 4.29 5.63 -10.20
C SER A 120 5.71 6.18 -10.10
N LYS A 121 5.85 7.51 -9.86
CA LYS A 121 7.16 8.15 -9.66
C LYS A 121 7.85 7.76 -8.37
N ILE A 122 7.08 7.60 -7.29
CA ILE A 122 7.59 7.08 -6.02
C ILE A 122 8.12 5.66 -6.22
N ALA A 123 7.35 4.81 -6.90
CA ALA A 123 7.77 3.45 -7.21
C ALA A 123 8.97 3.38 -8.17
N SER A 124 9.10 4.32 -9.11
CA SER A 124 10.20 4.29 -10.09
C SER A 124 11.53 4.84 -9.54
N THR A 125 11.52 5.78 -8.58
CA THR A 125 12.73 6.48 -8.09
C THR A 125 13.16 6.16 -6.66
N SER A 126 12.24 5.85 -5.74
CA SER A 126 12.50 5.98 -4.31
C SER A 126 12.13 4.71 -3.52
N PHE A 127 12.84 3.60 -3.72
CA PHE A 127 12.51 2.34 -3.04
C PHE A 127 13.19 2.17 -1.66
N ALA A 128 14.44 2.62 -1.50
CA ALA A 128 15.27 2.30 -0.32
C ALA A 128 14.76 2.89 1.02
N HIS A 129 13.99 3.99 0.99
CA HIS A 129 13.52 4.68 2.20
C HIS A 129 12.03 4.46 2.51
N LEU A 130 11.23 3.94 1.57
CA LEU A 130 9.76 3.86 1.67
C LEU A 130 9.23 2.49 2.11
N SER A 131 10.05 1.44 2.04
CA SER A 131 9.72 0.06 2.43
C SER A 131 9.37 -0.13 3.93
N LYS A 132 9.50 0.91 4.75
CA LYS A 132 9.22 0.87 6.20
C LYS A 132 7.84 1.42 6.59
N GLN A 133 7.11 2.10 5.70
CA GLN A 133 5.84 2.77 6.06
C GLN A 133 4.72 2.67 5.01
N VAL A 134 5.01 2.29 3.76
CA VAL A 134 4.02 2.22 2.68
C VAL A 134 3.99 0.80 2.10
N LEU A 135 2.79 0.26 1.88
CA LEU A 135 2.60 -1.04 1.22
C LEU A 135 3.00 -0.88 -0.25
N VAL A 136 4.17 -1.41 -0.62
CA VAL A 136 4.68 -1.42 -1.99
C VAL A 136 4.83 -2.88 -2.39
N GLU A 137 4.10 -3.29 -3.43
CA GLU A 137 4.20 -4.62 -4.00
C GLU A 137 5.29 -4.62 -5.08
N ILE A 138 6.09 -5.68 -5.10
CA ILE A 138 7.27 -5.81 -5.97
C ILE A 138 6.95 -6.86 -7.03
N LEU A 139 6.99 -6.46 -8.29
CA LEU A 139 6.83 -7.35 -9.44
C LEU A 139 8.20 -7.73 -9.99
N ILE A 140 8.47 -9.03 -10.02
CA ILE A 140 9.78 -9.60 -10.39
C ILE A 140 9.88 -9.79 -11.92
N GLU A 141 8.79 -10.18 -12.59
CA GLU A 141 8.77 -10.48 -14.03
C GLU A 141 7.70 -9.67 -14.78
N LYS A 142 7.91 -9.48 -16.10
CA LYS A 142 6.96 -8.82 -17.00
C LYS A 142 5.67 -9.63 -17.11
N SER A 143 4.50 -8.98 -17.12
CA SER A 143 3.20 -9.67 -17.20
C SER A 143 3.00 -10.46 -18.50
N ILE A 144 3.70 -10.08 -19.56
CA ILE A 144 3.68 -10.77 -20.87
C ILE A 144 4.47 -12.08 -20.88
N LYS A 145 5.28 -12.36 -19.85
CA LYS A 145 6.07 -13.59 -19.72
C LYS A 145 5.42 -14.62 -18.79
N GLU A 146 4.35 -14.26 -18.08
CA GLU A 146 3.58 -15.23 -17.30
C GLU A 146 3.06 -16.34 -18.22
N LYS A 147 3.66 -17.53 -18.11
CA LYS A 147 2.84 -18.74 -18.15
C LYS A 147 1.81 -18.57 -17.05
N GLU A 148 0.54 -18.81 -17.35
CA GLU A 148 -0.47 -19.03 -16.31
C GLU A 148 0.04 -20.13 -15.40
N ALA A 149 0.72 -19.73 -14.32
CA ALA A 149 1.12 -20.61 -13.26
C ALA A 149 -0.14 -20.81 -12.41
N THR A 150 -1.13 -21.51 -12.97
CA THR A 150 -1.95 -22.36 -12.15
C THR A 150 -0.97 -23.42 -11.64
N THR A 151 -0.24 -23.13 -10.56
CA THR A 151 0.50 -24.14 -9.80
C THR A 151 -0.54 -25.00 -9.07
N VAL A 152 -1.43 -25.65 -9.82
CA VAL A 152 -2.02 -26.90 -9.39
C VAL A 152 -0.88 -27.91 -9.47
N VAL A 153 -0.01 -27.88 -8.47
CA VAL A 153 0.67 -29.11 -8.10
C VAL A 153 -0.47 -29.95 -7.54
N GLU A 154 -0.97 -30.88 -8.37
CA GLU A 154 -1.93 -31.87 -7.89
C GLU A 154 -1.23 -32.64 -6.77
N GLU A 155 -1.73 -32.50 -5.55
CA GLU A 155 -1.23 -33.29 -4.44
C GLU A 155 -1.89 -34.67 -4.47
N ASP A 156 -1.08 -35.73 -4.44
CA ASP A 156 -1.56 -37.11 -4.37
C ASP A 156 -2.18 -37.37 -2.99
N GLY A 157 -3.47 -37.04 -2.84
CA GLY A 157 -4.30 -37.42 -1.69
C GLY A 157 -4.80 -36.25 -0.82
N PRO A 158 -5.60 -36.56 0.22
CA PRO A 158 -6.19 -35.55 1.09
C PRO A 158 -5.12 -34.89 1.97
N THR A 159 -5.14 -33.56 2.04
CA THR A 159 -4.23 -32.74 2.82
C THR A 159 -4.92 -32.21 4.07
N TRP A 160 -4.17 -31.50 4.93
CA TRP A 160 -4.76 -30.80 6.07
C TRP A 160 -5.83 -29.77 5.66
N MET A 161 -5.79 -29.28 4.42
CA MET A 161 -6.76 -28.30 3.89
C MET A 161 -8.06 -28.96 3.44
N THR A 162 -8.02 -30.22 3.01
CA THR A 162 -9.14 -30.92 2.36
C THR A 162 -10.41 -30.89 3.22
N LEU A 163 -10.31 -31.27 4.50
CA LEU A 163 -11.47 -31.25 5.41
C LEU A 163 -12.04 -29.84 5.64
N ILE A 164 -11.20 -28.80 5.60
CA ILE A 164 -11.64 -27.41 5.77
C ILE A 164 -12.34 -26.93 4.49
N MET A 165 -11.77 -27.26 3.33
CA MET A 165 -12.34 -26.90 2.03
C MET A 165 -13.68 -27.60 1.78
N GLU A 166 -13.78 -28.90 2.05
CA GLU A 166 -15.02 -29.66 1.92
C GLU A 166 -16.11 -29.12 2.85
N TYR A 167 -15.78 -28.80 4.10
CA TYR A 167 -16.74 -28.18 5.02
C TYR A 167 -17.18 -26.79 4.56
N LEU A 168 -16.27 -25.95 4.05
CA LEU A 168 -16.62 -24.60 3.57
C LEU A 168 -17.41 -24.62 2.25
N LYS A 169 -17.19 -25.63 1.41
CA LYS A 169 -17.84 -25.75 0.09
C LYS A 169 -19.17 -26.50 0.16
N GLU A 170 -19.18 -27.66 0.80
CA GLU A 170 -20.29 -28.63 0.78
C GLU A 170 -20.97 -28.78 2.15
N GLY A 171 -20.42 -28.16 3.21
CA GLY A 171 -20.99 -28.26 4.57
C GLY A 171 -20.79 -29.61 5.25
N THR A 172 -19.92 -30.47 4.71
CA THR A 172 -19.68 -31.82 5.23
C THR A 172 -18.96 -31.78 6.57
N LEU A 173 -19.42 -32.59 7.52
CA LEU A 173 -18.83 -32.70 8.85
C LEU A 173 -18.44 -34.16 9.13
N PRO A 174 -17.32 -34.39 9.85
CA PRO A 174 -16.99 -35.71 10.37
C PRO A 174 -18.10 -36.28 11.26
N SER A 175 -18.27 -37.60 11.25
CA SER A 175 -19.23 -38.30 12.10
C SER A 175 -18.92 -38.15 13.60
N ASP A 176 -17.63 -37.99 13.95
CA ASP A 176 -17.25 -37.72 15.33
C ASP A 176 -17.63 -36.30 15.76
N ARG A 177 -18.35 -36.23 16.89
CA ARG A 177 -18.92 -34.99 17.42
C ARG A 177 -17.85 -34.00 17.87
N LYS A 178 -16.70 -34.49 18.35
CA LYS A 178 -15.59 -33.66 18.84
C LYS A 178 -14.80 -33.09 17.67
N GLU A 179 -14.50 -33.91 16.66
CA GLU A 179 -13.87 -33.49 15.41
C GLU A 179 -14.73 -32.48 14.65
N ALA A 180 -16.03 -32.73 14.51
CA ALA A 180 -16.96 -31.80 13.87
C ALA A 180 -16.97 -30.43 14.57
N ARG A 181 -16.95 -30.41 15.91
CA ARG A 181 -16.87 -29.16 16.68
C ARG A 181 -15.55 -28.43 16.44
N ASN A 182 -14.42 -29.15 16.47
CA ASN A 182 -13.11 -28.57 16.24
C ASN A 182 -12.97 -28.01 14.81
N LEU A 183 -13.48 -28.72 13.80
CA LEU A 183 -13.49 -28.28 12.41
C LEU A 183 -14.30 -26.99 12.25
N ARG A 184 -15.50 -26.91 12.85
CA ARG A 184 -16.33 -25.69 12.83
C ARG A 184 -15.63 -24.47 13.43
N ILE A 185 -14.90 -24.67 14.53
CA ILE A 185 -14.16 -23.59 15.18
C ILE A 185 -12.98 -23.17 14.30
N LYS A 186 -12.21 -24.14 13.80
CA LYS A 186 -11.04 -23.91 12.95
C LYS A 186 -11.42 -23.19 11.65
N ALA A 187 -12.47 -23.66 10.97
CA ALA A 187 -12.94 -23.11 9.70
C ALA A 187 -13.35 -21.62 9.76
N ARG A 188 -13.71 -21.08 10.93
CA ARG A 188 -14.02 -19.63 11.09
C ARG A 188 -12.86 -18.70 10.76
N GLN A 189 -11.64 -19.21 10.81
CA GLN A 189 -10.43 -18.47 10.48
C GLN A 189 -10.10 -18.53 8.98
N TYR A 190 -10.87 -19.27 8.18
CA TYR A 190 -10.58 -19.51 6.77
C TYR A 190 -11.74 -19.08 5.89
N GLU A 191 -11.44 -18.79 4.63
CA GLU A 191 -12.41 -18.45 3.60
C GLU A 191 -11.99 -19.06 2.27
N LEU A 192 -12.96 -19.53 1.49
CA LEU A 192 -12.73 -20.14 0.19
C LEU A 192 -13.12 -19.13 -0.90
N LEU A 193 -12.14 -18.69 -1.69
CA LEU A 193 -12.34 -17.75 -2.80
C LEU A 193 -11.83 -18.41 -4.07
N GLU A 194 -12.71 -18.56 -5.07
CA GLU A 194 -12.40 -19.17 -6.37
C GLU A 194 -11.72 -20.55 -6.27
N GLY A 195 -12.10 -21.34 -5.27
CA GLY A 195 -11.52 -22.68 -5.02
C GLY A 195 -10.17 -22.66 -4.29
N VAL A 196 -9.65 -21.49 -3.91
CA VAL A 196 -8.42 -21.34 -3.14
C VAL A 196 -8.75 -21.02 -1.67
N LEU A 197 -8.10 -21.73 -0.75
CA LEU A 197 -8.30 -21.54 0.69
C LEU A 197 -7.40 -20.41 1.22
N TYR A 198 -7.99 -19.45 1.90
CA TYR A 198 -7.28 -18.33 2.54
C TYR A 198 -7.47 -18.36 4.05
N ARG A 199 -6.43 -18.02 4.81
CA ARG A 199 -6.49 -17.82 6.26
C ARG A 199 -6.55 -16.33 6.58
N ARG A 200 -7.47 -15.94 7.47
CA ARG A 200 -7.60 -14.58 7.99
C ARG A 200 -6.34 -14.20 8.77
N SER A 201 -5.68 -13.12 8.37
CA SER A 201 -4.58 -12.48 9.09
C SER A 201 -5.10 -11.25 9.83
N PHE A 202 -4.49 -10.94 10.99
CA PHE A 202 -4.81 -9.74 11.76
C PHE A 202 -4.28 -8.45 11.10
N LEU A 203 -3.28 -8.54 10.22
CA LEU A 203 -2.59 -7.38 9.63
C LEU A 203 -2.91 -7.12 8.16
N THR A 204 -4.14 -7.42 7.76
CA THR A 204 -4.85 -6.89 6.57
C THR A 204 -4.66 -7.51 5.16
N PRO A 205 -3.74 -8.45 4.86
CA PRO A 205 -3.94 -9.33 3.69
C PRO A 205 -4.32 -10.76 4.11
N TRP A 206 -5.24 -11.35 3.35
CA TRP A 206 -5.55 -12.77 3.40
C TRP A 206 -4.32 -13.60 3.03
N LEU A 207 -3.98 -14.60 3.84
CA LEU A 207 -2.83 -15.46 3.57
C LEU A 207 -3.31 -16.68 2.78
N ARG A 208 -2.78 -16.87 1.57
CA ARG A 208 -3.07 -18.06 0.77
C ARG A 208 -2.54 -19.29 1.49
N CYS A 209 -3.41 -20.29 1.68
CA CYS A 209 -2.99 -21.59 2.18
C CYS A 209 -2.33 -22.38 1.04
N VAL A 210 -1.25 -23.07 1.37
CA VAL A 210 -0.49 -23.92 0.45
C VAL A 210 -0.46 -25.33 1.00
N GLY A 211 -0.55 -26.30 0.09
CA GLY A 211 -0.40 -27.71 0.46
C GLY A 211 1.07 -28.07 0.71
N PRO A 212 1.35 -29.21 1.36
CA PRO A 212 2.70 -29.73 1.59
C PRO A 212 3.70 -29.57 0.43
N LEU A 213 3.33 -29.92 -0.80
CA LEU A 213 4.25 -29.87 -1.95
C LEU A 213 4.50 -28.42 -2.40
N GLN A 214 3.46 -27.59 -2.40
CA GLN A 214 3.59 -26.17 -2.66
C GLN A 214 4.41 -25.47 -1.57
N ALA A 215 4.24 -25.86 -0.31
CA ALA A 215 4.98 -25.31 0.82
C ALA A 215 6.48 -25.62 0.70
N GLU A 216 6.85 -26.83 0.28
CA GLU A 216 8.24 -27.20 0.01
C GLU A 216 8.85 -26.33 -1.10
N TYR A 217 8.12 -26.11 -2.20
CA TYR A 217 8.54 -25.22 -3.26
C TYR A 217 8.74 -23.78 -2.77
N VAL A 218 7.76 -23.23 -2.05
CA VAL A 218 7.80 -21.86 -1.51
C VAL A 218 8.96 -21.68 -0.53
N ILE A 219 9.17 -22.65 0.37
CA ILE A 219 10.29 -22.65 1.32
C ILE A 219 11.62 -22.71 0.57
N ARG A 220 11.73 -23.54 -0.47
CA ARG A 220 12.93 -23.63 -1.30
C ARG A 220 13.22 -22.32 -2.01
N GLU A 221 12.24 -21.68 -2.65
CA GLU A 221 12.44 -20.37 -3.29
C GLU A 221 12.83 -19.28 -2.29
N ILE A 222 12.27 -19.27 -1.08
CA ILE A 222 12.64 -18.31 -0.04
C ILE A 222 14.09 -18.52 0.43
N HIS A 223 14.52 -19.77 0.55
CA HIS A 223 15.86 -20.13 1.01
C HIS A 223 16.94 -20.07 -0.06
N GLU A 224 16.61 -20.33 -1.33
CA GLU A 224 17.55 -20.39 -2.46
C GLU A 224 17.47 -19.15 -3.37
N GLY A 225 16.43 -18.33 -3.23
CA GLY A 225 16.26 -17.07 -3.98
C GLY A 225 17.16 -15.93 -3.49
N SER A 226 17.10 -14.79 -4.18
CA SER A 226 17.94 -13.59 -3.98
C SER A 226 17.93 -12.97 -2.56
N CYS A 227 17.08 -13.46 -1.64
CA CYS A 227 17.10 -13.07 -0.23
C CYS A 227 18.05 -13.93 0.64
N SER A 228 18.77 -14.89 0.06
CA SER A 228 19.75 -15.75 0.75
C SER A 228 21.07 -15.03 1.07
N MET A 229 21.06 -14.06 1.97
CA MET A 229 22.30 -13.58 2.62
C MET A 229 22.24 -13.75 4.14
N HIS A 230 22.20 -15.00 4.61
CA HIS A 230 22.54 -15.35 5.98
C HIS A 230 23.47 -16.58 6.02
N ALA A 231 24.63 -16.46 5.36
CA ALA A 231 25.70 -17.44 5.51
C ALA A 231 26.50 -17.15 6.80
N GLY A 232 26.19 -17.88 7.87
CA GLY A 232 27.07 -18.06 9.02
C GLY A 232 27.22 -19.57 9.30
N PRO A 233 28.41 -20.06 9.70
CA PRO A 233 28.63 -21.50 9.90
C PRO A 233 27.81 -21.99 11.11
N ARG A 234 26.89 -22.94 10.90
CA ARG A 234 26.11 -23.55 11.98
C ARG A 234 26.84 -24.79 12.51
N MET A 235 27.39 -24.68 13.72
CA MET A 235 27.68 -25.86 14.54
C MET A 235 26.36 -26.35 15.18
N PRO A 236 26.08 -27.67 15.19
CA PRO A 236 24.89 -28.19 15.86
C PRO A 236 24.93 -27.86 17.35
N THR A 237 23.90 -27.19 17.84
CA THR A 237 23.76 -26.91 19.27
C THR A 237 23.24 -28.16 19.99
N TYR A 238 23.46 -28.27 21.31
CA TYR A 238 22.88 -29.35 22.13
C TYR A 238 21.35 -29.46 21.95
N ARG A 239 20.68 -28.31 21.75
CA ARG A 239 19.26 -28.24 21.40
C ARG A 239 18.89 -28.95 20.11
N THR A 240 19.78 -28.99 19.12
CA THR A 240 19.56 -29.69 17.85
C THR A 240 19.91 -31.17 17.95
N ALA A 241 20.84 -31.54 18.84
CA ALA A 241 21.29 -32.92 19.04
C ALA A 241 20.35 -33.77 19.91
N ALA A 242 19.55 -33.14 20.78
CA ALA A 242 18.66 -33.81 21.73
C ALA A 242 17.15 -33.60 21.44
N VAL A 243 16.78 -33.26 20.19
CA VAL A 243 15.38 -33.00 19.83
C VAL A 243 14.56 -34.28 19.87
N ASP A 244 13.59 -34.35 20.79
CA ASP A 244 12.43 -35.21 20.67
C ASP A 244 11.44 -34.54 19.70
N VAL A 245 11.38 -35.06 18.47
CA VAL A 245 10.63 -34.45 17.36
C VAL A 245 9.14 -34.35 17.67
N VAL A 246 8.57 -35.27 18.45
CA VAL A 246 7.13 -35.32 18.70
C VAL A 246 6.74 -34.33 19.79
N TYR A 247 7.46 -34.33 20.91
CA TYR A 247 7.17 -33.39 22.01
C TYR A 247 7.45 -31.93 21.61
N ASN A 248 8.50 -31.71 20.81
CA ASN A 248 8.87 -30.38 20.36
C ASN A 248 7.87 -29.81 19.33
N ASP A 249 7.23 -30.64 18.50
CA ASP A 249 6.19 -30.20 17.56
C ASP A 249 4.89 -29.81 18.29
N GLU A 250 4.53 -30.53 19.36
CA GLU A 250 3.39 -30.16 20.22
C GLU A 250 3.64 -28.84 20.99
N GLU A 251 4.82 -28.66 21.59
CA GLU A 251 5.18 -27.40 22.24
C GLU A 251 5.32 -26.23 21.25
N LEU A 252 5.78 -26.49 20.02
CA LEU A 252 5.87 -25.48 18.97
C LEU A 252 4.48 -24.99 18.55
N ARG A 253 3.50 -25.89 18.42
CA ARG A 253 2.10 -25.54 18.14
C ARG A 253 1.51 -24.65 19.22
N LEU A 254 1.71 -25.01 20.50
CA LEU A 254 1.30 -24.18 21.64
C LEU A 254 2.03 -22.84 21.70
N ASN A 255 3.33 -22.81 21.39
CA ASN A 255 4.09 -21.55 21.32
C ASN A 255 3.60 -20.66 20.19
N LEU A 256 3.26 -21.20 19.02
CA LEU A 256 2.73 -20.43 17.89
C LEU A 256 1.38 -19.79 18.24
N ASP A 257 0.49 -20.53 18.91
CA ASP A 257 -0.78 -20.00 19.40
C ASP A 257 -0.57 -18.89 20.46
N LEU A 258 0.40 -19.06 21.38
CA LEU A 258 0.74 -18.06 22.40
C LEU A 258 1.55 -16.86 21.86
N LEU A 259 2.24 -17.02 20.74
CA LEU A 259 3.01 -15.95 20.09
C LEU A 259 2.08 -14.87 19.53
N ASP A 260 0.93 -15.28 19.00
CA ASP A 260 -0.08 -14.35 18.50
C ASP A 260 -0.69 -13.51 19.64
N GLU A 261 -1.03 -14.12 20.78
CA GLU A 261 -1.48 -13.36 21.97
C GLU A 261 -0.40 -12.41 22.53
N ARG A 262 0.88 -12.79 22.45
CA ARG A 262 1.99 -11.94 22.89
C ARG A 262 2.18 -10.76 21.95
N ARG A 263 2.06 -10.97 20.63
CA ARG A 263 2.10 -9.91 19.62
C ARG A 263 0.93 -8.94 19.78
N GLU A 264 -0.28 -9.45 20.04
CA GLU A 264 -1.47 -8.65 20.35
C GLU A 264 -1.27 -7.77 21.60
N ARG A 265 -0.71 -8.34 22.67
CA ARG A 265 -0.39 -7.60 23.90
C ARG A 265 0.65 -6.51 23.68
N VAL A 266 1.66 -6.74 22.83
CA VAL A 266 2.68 -5.75 22.49
C VAL A 266 2.10 -4.63 21.64
N ALA A 267 1.34 -4.95 20.59
CA ALA A 267 0.68 -3.95 19.73
C ALA A 267 -0.28 -3.06 20.51
N ASN A 268 -1.10 -3.65 21.41
CA ASN A 268 -1.99 -2.89 22.30
C ASN A 268 -1.23 -1.96 23.26
N ARG A 269 -0.07 -2.39 23.77
CA ARG A 269 0.80 -1.55 24.61
C ARG A 269 1.43 -0.42 23.80
N GLU A 270 1.88 -0.68 22.57
CA GLU A 270 2.47 0.32 21.68
C GLU A 270 1.43 1.38 21.28
N ALA A 271 0.23 0.97 20.89
CA ALA A 271 -0.87 1.88 20.56
C ALA A 271 -1.24 2.75 21.77
N LYS A 272 -1.37 2.16 22.97
CA LYS A 272 -1.60 2.92 24.22
C LYS A 272 -0.47 3.90 24.52
N ALA A 273 0.78 3.52 24.30
CA ALA A 273 1.94 4.39 24.50
C ALA A 273 1.95 5.57 23.52
N LYS A 274 1.71 5.32 22.23
CA LYS A 274 1.60 6.36 21.18
C LYS A 274 0.47 7.34 21.48
N LEU A 275 -0.68 6.84 21.92
CA LEU A 275 -1.85 7.66 22.24
C LEU A 275 -1.62 8.50 23.51
N LYS A 276 -0.93 7.95 24.52
CA LYS A 276 -0.51 8.68 25.73
C LYS A 276 0.50 9.78 25.39
N MET A 277 1.48 9.49 24.53
CA MET A 277 2.46 10.48 24.05
C MET A 277 1.79 11.61 23.26
N THR A 278 0.87 11.28 22.35
CA THR A 278 0.11 12.26 21.57
C THR A 278 -0.72 13.17 22.48
N LYS A 279 -1.42 12.59 23.48
CA LYS A 279 -2.16 13.37 24.48
C LYS A 279 -1.26 14.30 25.29
N TYR A 280 -0.08 13.83 25.72
CA TYR A 280 0.88 14.63 26.47
C TYR A 280 1.42 15.82 25.67
N TYR A 281 1.78 15.60 24.40
CA TYR A 281 2.23 16.67 23.50
C TYR A 281 1.11 17.67 23.20
N ASN A 282 -0.07 17.20 22.81
CA ASN A 282 -1.20 18.07 22.47
C ASN A 282 -1.71 18.88 23.68
N ALA A 283 -1.70 18.31 24.89
CA ALA A 283 -2.11 19.02 26.11
C ALA A 283 -1.16 20.18 26.49
N ARG A 284 0.08 20.18 25.98
CA ARG A 284 1.07 21.23 26.21
C ARG A 284 1.11 22.28 25.11
N VAL A 285 0.38 22.09 24.01
CA VAL A 285 0.18 23.12 22.99
C VAL A 285 -0.94 24.04 23.47
N ARG A 286 -0.60 25.16 24.12
CA ARG A 286 -1.56 26.25 24.34
C ARG A 286 -1.75 26.97 23.01
N GLY A 287 -2.99 27.03 22.52
CA GLY A 287 -3.31 27.86 21.36
C GLY A 287 -2.98 29.31 21.68
N VAL A 288 -1.95 29.85 21.04
CA VAL A 288 -1.67 31.29 21.08
C VAL A 288 -2.73 31.95 20.22
N THR A 289 -3.50 32.89 20.76
CA THR A 289 -4.41 33.74 19.97
C THR A 289 -3.90 35.18 20.02
N PHE A 290 -4.23 35.98 19.01
CA PHE A 290 -3.88 37.39 18.94
C PHE A 290 -5.14 38.24 18.91
N ARG A 291 -5.09 39.42 19.50
CA ARG A 291 -6.17 40.41 19.47
C ARG A 291 -5.76 41.59 18.59
N PRO A 292 -6.71 42.32 17.99
CA PRO A 292 -6.42 43.61 17.39
C PRO A 292 -5.63 44.51 18.37
N GLY A 293 -4.53 45.10 17.91
CA GLY A 293 -3.56 45.87 18.70
C GLY A 293 -2.36 45.07 19.23
N ASP A 294 -2.38 43.72 19.19
CA ASP A 294 -1.20 42.91 19.52
C ASP A 294 -0.12 43.07 18.44
N PHE A 295 1.16 43.09 18.84
CA PHE A 295 2.28 43.05 17.92
C PHE A 295 2.77 41.63 17.68
N VAL A 296 3.12 41.32 16.43
CA VAL A 296 3.59 40.01 15.98
C VAL A 296 4.73 40.14 14.99
N TYR A 297 5.62 39.15 15.01
CA TYR A 297 6.51 38.86 13.89
C TYR A 297 5.80 37.87 12.95
N ARG A 298 6.04 38.00 11.65
CA ARG A 298 5.60 37.03 10.64
C ARG A 298 6.79 36.21 10.13
N SER A 299 6.51 34.97 9.73
CA SER A 299 7.54 34.05 9.23
C SER A 299 8.03 34.52 7.86
N ASN A 300 9.36 34.66 7.72
CA ASN A 300 9.99 35.05 6.46
C ASN A 300 9.90 33.94 5.40
N ASP A 301 9.78 32.68 5.83
CA ASP A 301 9.56 31.52 4.93
C ASP A 301 8.22 31.62 4.19
N ALA A 302 7.22 32.28 4.79
CA ALA A 302 5.90 32.46 4.20
C ALA A 302 5.73 33.80 3.47
N SER A 303 6.55 34.82 3.79
CA SER A 303 6.46 36.14 3.19
C SER A 303 7.42 36.36 2.03
N HIS A 304 8.61 35.74 2.09
CA HIS A 304 9.77 36.04 1.24
C HIS A 304 10.12 37.54 1.19
N ALA A 305 9.87 38.29 2.26
CA ALA A 305 10.03 39.75 2.26
C ALA A 305 11.48 40.20 2.41
N VAL A 306 12.33 39.39 3.08
CA VAL A 306 13.76 39.64 3.22
C VAL A 306 14.51 38.53 2.49
N ASP A 307 15.41 38.89 1.57
CA ASP A 307 16.31 37.97 0.88
C ASP A 307 17.27 37.33 1.88
N GLY A 308 16.81 36.23 2.45
CA GLY A 308 17.52 35.44 3.42
C GLY A 308 17.84 34.11 2.79
N GLY A 309 19.07 33.92 2.33
CA GLY A 309 19.59 32.57 2.11
C GLY A 309 19.52 31.74 3.40
N LYS A 310 20.20 30.59 3.47
CA LYS A 310 20.17 29.68 4.63
C LYS A 310 20.47 30.33 6.01
N LEU A 311 21.05 31.53 6.03
CA LEU A 311 21.42 32.32 7.22
C LEU A 311 20.56 33.57 7.45
N GLY A 312 19.50 33.79 6.66
CA GLY A 312 18.62 34.95 6.83
C GLY A 312 17.74 34.88 8.08
N PRO A 313 17.18 36.03 8.52
CA PRO A 313 16.26 36.05 9.64
C PRO A 313 14.99 35.25 9.30
N LYS A 314 14.62 34.30 10.18
CA LYS A 314 13.43 33.45 10.01
C LYS A 314 12.11 34.18 10.29
N TRP A 315 12.18 35.30 11.01
CA TRP A 315 11.06 36.10 11.44
C TRP A 315 11.33 37.56 11.10
N GLU A 316 10.32 38.26 10.60
CA GLU A 316 10.39 39.67 10.24
C GLU A 316 9.22 40.46 10.86
N GLY A 317 9.40 41.77 11.05
CA GLY A 317 8.48 42.65 11.76
C GLY A 317 9.22 43.59 12.72
N PRO A 318 8.51 44.30 13.60
CA PRO A 318 7.16 44.00 14.11
C PRO A 318 6.01 44.46 13.21
N TYR A 319 4.87 43.76 13.31
CA TYR A 319 3.59 44.11 12.67
C TYR A 319 2.48 44.15 13.71
N GLU A 320 1.55 45.08 13.57
CA GLU A 320 0.36 45.18 14.43
C GLU A 320 -0.79 44.35 13.84
N VAL A 321 -1.49 43.60 14.68
CA VAL A 321 -2.73 42.91 14.28
C VAL A 321 -3.86 43.93 14.20
N THR A 322 -4.48 44.09 13.03
CA THR A 322 -5.60 45.02 12.84
C THR A 322 -6.95 44.35 12.96
N GLU A 323 -7.05 43.09 12.54
CA GLU A 323 -8.31 42.34 12.51
C GLU A 323 -8.05 40.84 12.72
N ALA A 324 -8.88 40.21 13.54
CA ALA A 324 -8.93 38.75 13.70
C ALA A 324 -10.16 38.21 12.95
N LEU A 325 -9.93 37.41 11.90
CA LEU A 325 -10.97 36.98 10.95
C LEU A 325 -11.63 35.64 11.31
N GLY A 326 -11.20 34.99 12.39
CA GLY A 326 -11.61 33.63 12.76
C GLY A 326 -10.65 32.54 12.23
N ASP A 327 -10.75 31.33 12.78
CA ASP A 327 -9.95 30.14 12.41
C ASP A 327 -8.43 30.35 12.33
N GLY A 328 -7.91 31.28 13.15
CA GLY A 328 -6.49 31.61 13.20
C GLY A 328 -6.00 32.49 12.04
N ALA A 329 -6.88 33.17 11.31
CA ALA A 329 -6.50 34.14 10.28
C ALA A 329 -6.52 35.59 10.81
N TYR A 330 -5.50 36.38 10.44
CA TYR A 330 -5.31 37.77 10.92
C TYR A 330 -4.94 38.72 9.78
N LYS A 331 -5.36 39.98 9.87
CA LYS A 331 -4.82 41.08 9.07
C LYS A 331 -3.76 41.84 9.87
N LEU A 332 -2.72 42.27 9.16
CA LEU A 332 -1.54 42.89 9.76
C LEU A 332 -1.27 44.25 9.14
N ARG A 333 -0.69 45.15 9.93
CA ARG A 333 -0.25 46.48 9.53
C ARG A 333 1.22 46.67 9.92
N SER A 334 2.01 47.26 9.04
CA SER A 334 3.41 47.64 9.30
C SER A 334 3.49 48.80 10.28
N THR A 335 4.66 49.02 10.88
CA THR A 335 4.96 50.22 11.69
C THR A 335 4.80 51.52 10.91
N ASP A 336 4.93 51.47 9.59
CA ASP A 336 4.76 52.62 8.68
C ASP A 336 3.29 52.81 8.25
N GLU A 337 2.34 52.29 9.03
CA GLU A 337 0.88 52.32 8.83
C GLU A 337 0.35 51.62 7.56
N THR A 338 1.22 51.00 6.76
CA THR A 338 0.81 50.24 5.57
C THR A 338 0.14 48.93 5.94
N VAL A 339 -1.12 48.76 5.53
CA VAL A 339 -1.87 47.51 5.72
C VAL A 339 -1.39 46.46 4.72
N LEU A 340 -1.06 45.28 5.22
CA LEU A 340 -0.64 44.17 4.37
C LEU A 340 -1.86 43.58 3.65
N PRO A 341 -1.79 43.38 2.32
CA PRO A 341 -2.95 42.96 1.53
C PRO A 341 -3.36 41.50 1.75
N ARG A 342 -2.44 40.66 2.27
CA ARG A 342 -2.67 39.24 2.54
C ARG A 342 -3.11 39.00 3.98
N THR A 343 -4.00 38.03 4.17
CA THR A 343 -4.36 37.47 5.48
C THR A 343 -3.34 36.43 5.92
N TRP A 344 -3.02 36.40 7.23
CA TRP A 344 -1.96 35.59 7.80
C TRP A 344 -2.49 34.54 8.76
N ASN A 345 -2.07 33.29 8.58
CA ASN A 345 -2.41 32.20 9.50
C ASN A 345 -1.53 32.25 10.77
N ILE A 346 -2.12 31.91 11.90
CA ILE A 346 -1.54 31.87 13.24
C ILE A 346 -0.25 31.05 13.32
N THR A 347 -0.11 30.00 12.51
CA THR A 347 1.09 29.17 12.45
C THR A 347 2.31 29.94 11.95
N ASN A 348 2.08 31.00 11.17
CA ASN A 348 3.13 31.83 10.56
C ASN A 348 3.36 33.13 11.35
N LEU A 349 2.77 33.25 12.55
CA LEU A 349 2.86 34.43 13.40
C LEU A 349 3.46 34.07 14.76
N LYS A 350 4.28 34.97 15.28
CA LYS A 350 4.91 34.84 16.60
C LYS A 350 4.69 36.12 17.38
N ARG A 351 4.24 36.01 18.63
CA ARG A 351 4.03 37.18 19.50
C ARG A 351 5.30 38.01 19.62
N CYS A 352 5.17 39.31 19.41
CA CYS A 352 6.19 40.32 19.65
C CYS A 352 5.75 41.12 20.88
N TYR A 353 6.64 41.26 21.86
CA TYR A 353 6.44 42.15 22.99
C TYR A 353 7.33 43.37 22.73
N LEU A 354 6.71 44.50 22.41
CA LEU A 354 7.38 45.79 22.26
C LEU A 354 7.45 46.53 23.59
#